data_AF-A0A6L4Y599-F1
#
_entry.id   AF-A0A6L4Y599-F1
#
_cell.length_a   1.000
_cell.length_b   1.000
_cell.length_c   1.000
_cell.angle_alpha   90.00
_cell.angle_beta   90.00
_cell.angle_gamma   90.00
#
_symmetry.space_group_name_H-M   'P 1'
#
loop_
_entity.id
_entity.type
_entity.pdbx_description
1 polymer ?
#
loop_
_entity_poly.entity_id
_entity_poly.type
_entity_poly.pdbx_seq_one_letter_code
_entity_poly.pdbx_strand_id
1 'polypeptide(L)'
;FEDPKDGRHSEIEFDMVVLAVALEPSEQNARLAEMLDLELDAHGFFKELDSTSRPLETSNRGVFLAGTCQGPKDIPETVAQASGAAAKVCTLFSQINQTTKRL
;
A
#
# COMPACT_ATOMS: atom_id res chain seq x y z
N PHE A 1 -16.86 -10.88 -27.41
CA PHE A 1 -16.23 -9.58 -27.11
C PHE A 1 -16.45 -8.63 -28.28
N GLU A 2 -16.50 -7.33 -28.03
CA GLU A 2 -16.64 -6.31 -29.09
C GLU A 2 -15.25 -5.97 -29.65
N ASP A 3 -15.09 -5.96 -30.98
CA ASP A 3 -13.87 -5.41 -31.58
C ASP A 3 -13.93 -3.87 -31.52
N PRO A 4 -13.01 -3.22 -30.77
CA PRO A 4 -13.04 -1.76 -30.61
C PRO A 4 -12.90 -0.97 -31.91
N LYS A 5 -12.42 -1.61 -32.99
CA LYS A 5 -12.20 -0.96 -34.28
C LYS A 5 -13.46 -0.92 -35.14
N ASP A 6 -14.34 -1.91 -35.00
CA ASP A 6 -15.42 -2.16 -35.94
C ASP A 6 -16.80 -2.15 -35.27
N GLY A 7 -16.86 -2.19 -33.93
CA GLY A 7 -18.11 -2.28 -33.15
C GLY A 7 -18.87 -3.59 -33.35
N ARG A 8 -18.22 -4.61 -33.94
CA ARG A 8 -18.84 -5.92 -34.19
C ARG A 8 -18.64 -6.81 -32.97
N HIS A 9 -19.71 -7.51 -32.58
CA HIS A 9 -19.64 -8.55 -31.58
C HIS A 9 -19.09 -9.84 -32.20
N SER A 10 -18.02 -10.36 -31.59
CA SER A 10 -17.37 -11.62 -31.96
C SER A 10 -17.50 -12.63 -30.83
N GLU A 11 -17.84 -13.87 -31.18
CA GLU A 11 -17.86 -15.01 -30.26
C GLU A 11 -16.67 -15.92 -30.61
N ILE A 12 -15.93 -16.36 -29.59
CA ILE A 12 -14.83 -17.30 -29.74
C ILE A 12 -14.99 -18.36 -28.66
N GLU A 13 -14.90 -19.62 -29.05
CA GLU A 13 -14.88 -20.76 -28.14
C GLU A 13 -13.46 -20.95 -27.57
N PHE A 14 -13.38 -21.15 -26.25
CA PHE A 14 -12.14 -21.42 -25.55
C PHE A 14 -12.35 -22.61 -24.60
N ASP A 15 -11.35 -23.47 -24.48
CA ASP A 15 -11.38 -24.56 -23.49
C ASP A 15 -11.21 -24.05 -22.05
N MET A 16 -10.59 -22.87 -21.88
CA MET A 16 -10.34 -22.24 -20.58
C MET A 16 -10.29 -20.72 -20.70
N VAL A 17 -10.86 -20.04 -19.70
CA VAL A 17 -10.79 -18.60 -19.53
C VAL A 17 -10.14 -18.29 -18.18
N VAL A 18 -9.07 -17.49 -18.20
CA VAL A 18 -8.36 -17.05 -16.98
C VAL A 18 -8.70 -15.59 -16.71
N LEU A 19 -9.25 -15.31 -15.53
CA LEU A 19 -9.52 -13.96 -15.07
C LEU A 19 -8.33 -13.42 -14.27
N ALA A 20 -7.73 -12.33 -14.76
CA ALA A 20 -6.74 -11.56 -14.00
C ALA A 20 -7.47 -10.65 -13.00
N VAL A 21 -7.74 -11.20 -11.81
CA VAL A 21 -8.43 -10.47 -10.74
C VAL A 21 -7.58 -9.34 -10.17
N ALA A 22 -8.24 -8.27 -9.72
CA ALA A 22 -7.60 -7.15 -9.06
C ALA A 22 -7.21 -7.48 -7.61
N LEU A 23 -6.35 -6.64 -7.03
CA LEU A 23 -6.07 -6.64 -5.59
C LEU A 23 -7.13 -5.84 -4.84
N GLU A 24 -7.59 -6.39 -3.74
CA GLU A 24 -8.55 -5.77 -2.82
C GLU A 24 -7.90 -5.57 -1.44
N PRO A 25 -8.35 -4.58 -0.65
CA PRO A 25 -7.89 -4.43 0.73
C PRO A 25 -8.26 -5.66 1.57
N SER A 26 -7.47 -5.94 2.59
CA SER A 26 -7.76 -6.99 3.56
C SER A 26 -8.98 -6.57 4.41
N GLU A 27 -9.91 -7.50 4.64
CA GLU A 27 -11.09 -7.28 5.50
C GLU A 27 -10.70 -6.87 6.94
N GLN A 28 -9.48 -7.23 7.37
CA GLN A 28 -8.92 -6.90 8.67
C GLN A 28 -8.39 -5.46 8.78
N ASN A 29 -8.27 -4.72 7.66
CA ASN A 29 -7.73 -3.37 7.63
C ASN A 29 -8.49 -2.41 8.57
N ALA A 30 -9.82 -2.46 8.58
CA ALA A 30 -10.65 -1.60 9.43
C ALA A 30 -10.33 -1.80 10.92
N ARG A 31 -10.23 -3.05 11.36
CA ARG A 31 -9.87 -3.38 12.74
C ARG A 31 -8.45 -2.93 13.09
N LEU A 32 -7.49 -3.14 12.19
CA LEU A 32 -6.11 -2.72 12.40
C LEU A 32 -5.97 -1.20 12.43
N ALA A 33 -6.71 -0.50 11.58
CA ALA A 33 -6.76 0.96 11.56
C ALA A 33 -7.25 1.52 12.91
N GLU A 34 -8.30 0.94 13.48
CA GLU A 34 -8.79 1.31 14.82
C GLU A 34 -7.75 1.00 15.91
N MET A 35 -7.14 -0.19 15.87
CA MET A 35 -6.15 -0.61 16.88
C MET A 35 -4.87 0.24 16.86
N LEU A 36 -4.48 0.74 15.69
CA LEU A 36 -3.22 1.46 15.46
C LEU A 36 -3.43 2.97 15.26
N ASP A 37 -4.66 3.46 15.38
CA ASP A 37 -5.04 4.87 15.15
C ASP A 37 -4.59 5.38 13.76
N LEU A 38 -4.93 4.61 12.71
CA LEU A 38 -4.60 4.89 11.32
C LEU A 38 -5.84 5.27 10.51
N GLU A 39 -5.62 6.03 9.44
CA GLU A 39 -6.66 6.31 8.46
C GLU A 39 -6.64 5.28 7.32
N LEU A 40 -7.83 4.95 6.80
CA LEU A 40 -8.00 4.25 5.53
C LEU A 40 -8.38 5.25 4.44
N ASP A 41 -8.01 4.95 3.19
CA ASP A 41 -8.47 5.69 2.02
C ASP A 41 -9.91 5.29 1.63
N ALA A 42 -10.44 5.92 0.57
CA ALA A 42 -11.79 5.64 0.07
C ALA A 42 -11.98 4.20 -0.47
N HIS A 43 -10.88 3.46 -0.65
CA HIS A 43 -10.86 2.10 -1.16
C HIS A 43 -10.57 1.06 -0.07
N GLY A 44 -10.34 1.47 1.18
CA GLY A 44 -10.08 0.58 2.31
C GLY A 44 -8.60 0.18 2.51
N PHE A 45 -7.67 0.84 1.80
CA PHE A 45 -6.23 0.68 2.03
C PHE A 45 -5.72 1.67 3.09
N PHE A 46 -4.59 1.39 3.71
CA PHE A 46 -3.98 2.31 4.66
C PHE A 46 -3.50 3.57 3.95
N LYS A 47 -3.92 4.72 4.48
CA LYS A 47 -3.63 6.02 3.92
C LYS A 47 -2.28 6.51 4.43
N GLU A 48 -1.39 6.82 3.51
CA GLU A 48 -0.16 7.56 3.80
C GLU A 48 -0.47 9.01 4.16
N LEU A 49 0.47 9.67 4.81
CA LEU A 49 0.27 11.05 5.22
C LEU A 49 0.34 12.04 4.04
N ASP A 50 1.27 11.82 3.11
CA ASP A 50 1.38 12.60 1.88
C ASP A 50 2.07 11.78 0.79
N SER A 51 1.42 11.66 -0.36
CA SER A 51 1.87 10.78 -1.46
C SER A 51 3.20 11.21 -2.09
N THR A 52 3.60 12.49 -1.95
CA THR A 52 4.81 13.02 -2.58
C THR A 52 6.00 13.04 -1.63
N SER A 53 5.81 13.60 -0.44
CA SER A 53 6.89 13.88 0.52
C SER A 53 7.03 12.80 1.60
N ARG A 54 5.93 12.13 1.96
CA ARG A 54 5.89 11.18 3.09
C ARG A 54 5.07 9.91 2.75
N PRO A 55 5.42 9.21 1.64
CA PRO A 55 4.60 8.11 1.12
C PRO A 55 4.60 6.85 1.99
N LEU A 56 5.50 6.76 2.99
CA LEU A 56 5.64 5.60 3.88
C LEU A 56 5.21 5.91 5.31
N GLU A 57 4.82 7.14 5.60
CA GLU A 57 4.49 7.59 6.96
C GLU A 57 2.98 7.69 7.11
N THR A 58 2.50 7.46 8.33
CA THR A 58 1.07 7.53 8.65
C THR A 58 0.75 8.75 9.52
N SER A 59 -0.53 8.96 9.83
CA SER A 59 -1.00 9.90 10.85
C SER A 59 -0.41 9.60 12.23
N ASN A 60 -0.20 8.32 12.57
CA ASN A 60 0.37 7.90 13.84
C ASN A 60 1.91 7.83 13.77
N ARG A 61 2.57 8.69 14.56
CA ARG A 61 4.03 8.77 14.58
C ARG A 61 4.65 7.48 15.10
N GLY A 62 5.51 6.87 14.27
CA GLY A 62 6.18 5.61 14.59
C GLY A 62 5.55 4.40 13.91
N VAL A 63 4.41 4.57 13.25
CA VAL A 63 3.81 3.56 12.36
C VAL A 63 4.10 3.94 10.91
N PHE A 64 4.64 2.98 10.16
CA PHE A 64 5.05 3.14 8.75
C PHE A 64 4.37 2.08 7.88
N LEU A 65 4.15 2.41 6.61
CA LEU A 65 3.52 1.54 5.62
C LEU A 65 4.55 0.96 4.66
N ALA A 66 4.30 -0.27 4.20
CA ALA A 66 5.07 -0.90 3.13
C ALA A 66 4.24 -1.97 2.39
N GLY A 67 4.34 -1.98 1.07
CA GLY A 67 3.74 -2.99 0.20
C GLY A 67 2.27 -2.73 -0.08
N THR A 68 1.53 -3.82 -0.34
CA THR A 68 0.16 -3.75 -0.86
C THR A 68 -0.90 -3.31 0.16
N CYS A 69 -0.50 -3.12 1.42
CA CYS A 69 -1.37 -2.53 2.45
C CYS A 69 -1.80 -1.09 2.10
N GLN A 70 -1.02 -0.41 1.25
CA GLN A 70 -1.26 0.95 0.73
C GLN A 70 -1.89 0.95 -0.69
N GLY A 71 -2.33 -0.20 -1.19
CA GLY A 71 -2.91 -0.33 -2.53
C GLY A 71 -2.10 -1.25 -3.46
N PRO A 72 -2.63 -1.55 -4.66
CA PRO A 72 -2.00 -2.46 -5.61
C PRO A 72 -0.60 -1.99 -6.01
N LYS A 73 0.39 -2.88 -5.90
CA LYS A 73 1.80 -2.61 -6.20
C LYS A 73 2.48 -3.85 -6.78
N ASP A 74 3.54 -3.63 -7.53
CA ASP A 74 4.40 -4.72 -7.99
C ASP A 74 5.45 -5.12 -6.94
N ILE A 75 6.18 -6.20 -7.22
CA ILE A 75 7.17 -6.73 -6.30
C ILE A 75 8.34 -5.75 -6.11
N PRO A 76 8.99 -5.21 -7.17
CA PRO A 76 10.07 -4.23 -7.00
C PRO A 76 9.68 -3.02 -6.15
N GLU A 77 8.50 -2.45 -6.39
CA GLU A 77 7.99 -1.31 -5.62
C GLU A 77 7.75 -1.70 -4.15
N THR A 78 7.16 -2.86 -3.90
CA THR A 78 6.96 -3.39 -2.54
C THR A 78 8.29 -3.55 -1.79
N VAL A 79 9.32 -4.08 -2.46
CA VAL A 79 10.66 -4.26 -1.87
C VAL A 79 11.34 -2.91 -1.60
N ALA A 80 11.18 -1.95 -2.50
CA ALA A 80 11.70 -0.60 -2.32
C ALA A 80 11.03 0.10 -1.12
N GLN A 81 9.70 -0.02 -0.99
CA GLN A 81 8.96 0.52 0.15
C GLN A 81 9.38 -0.12 1.47
N ALA A 82 9.53 -1.45 1.51
CA ALA A 82 9.99 -2.15 2.71
C ALA A 82 11.37 -1.65 3.19
N SER A 83 12.30 -1.45 2.25
CA SER A 83 13.62 -0.87 2.54
C SER A 83 13.53 0.56 3.06
N GLY A 84 12.67 1.39 2.44
CA GLY A 84 12.42 2.76 2.86
C GLY A 84 11.81 2.85 4.26
N ALA A 85 10.83 2.00 4.57
CA ALA A 85 10.20 1.94 5.89
C ALA A 85 11.22 1.54 6.98
N ALA A 86 12.06 0.54 6.71
CA ALA A 86 13.15 0.15 7.61
C ALA A 86 14.13 1.32 7.86
N ALA A 87 14.53 2.05 6.81
CA ALA A 87 15.42 3.21 6.94
C ALA A 87 14.80 4.34 7.79
N LYS A 88 13.49 4.58 7.64
CA LYS A 88 12.74 5.56 8.45
C LYS A 88 12.68 5.16 9.93
N VAL A 89 12.44 3.89 10.22
CA VAL A 89 12.47 3.35 11.60
C VAL A 89 13.86 3.50 12.22
N CYS A 90 14.93 3.15 11.49
CA CYS A 90 16.30 3.36 11.94
C CYS A 90 16.62 4.84 12.25
N THR A 91 16.11 5.74 11.41
CA THR A 91 16.24 7.20 11.61
C THR A 91 15.51 7.65 12.88
N LEU A 92 14.27 7.17 13.10
CA LEU A 92 13.49 7.46 14.30
C LEU A 92 14.23 7.03 15.57
N PHE A 93 14.76 5.80 15.62
CA PHE A 93 15.52 5.31 16.78
C PHE A 93 16.83 6.07 16.98
N SER A 94 17.52 6.44 15.91
CA SER A 94 18.76 7.22 16.02
C SER A 94 18.52 8.59 16.67
N GLN A 95 17.41 9.25 16.34
CA GLN A 95 17.02 10.52 16.95
C GLN A 95 16.71 10.35 18.44
N ILE A 96 15.95 9.31 18.81
CA ILE A 96 15.61 9.00 20.21
C ILE A 96 16.88 8.80 21.04
N ASN A 97 17.84 7.99 20.55
CA ASN A 97 19.10 7.71 21.24
C ASN A 97 19.97 8.96 21.43
N GLN A 98 19.91 9.92 20.51
CA GLN A 98 20.64 11.19 20.66
C GLN A 98 19.99 12.11 21.69
N THR A 99 18.66 12.13 21.78
CA THR A 99 17.95 12.92 22.80
C THR A 99 18.26 12.40 24.21
N THR A 100 18.29 11.08 24.40
CA THR A 100 18.60 10.45 25.71
C THR A 100 20.03 10.73 26.19
N LYS A 101 20.99 10.92 25.28
CA LYS A 101 22.39 11.25 25.62
C LYS A 101 22.63 12.73 25.97
N ARG A 102 21.65 13.60 25.74
CA ARG A 102 21.75 15.05 26.02
C ARG A 102 21.09 15.46 27.34
N LEU A 103 20.43 14.53 28.02
CA LEU A 103 19.93 14.66 29.40
C LEU A 103 20.94 14.00 30.34
#